data_AF-A0A7X6XF71-F1
#
_entry.id   AF-A0A7X6XF71-F1
#
_cell.length_a   1.000
_cell.length_b   1.000
_cell.length_c   1.000
_cell.angle_alpha   90.00
_cell.angle_beta   90.00
_cell.angle_gamma   90.00
#
_symmetry.space_group_name_H-M   'P 1'
#
loop_
_entity.id
_entity.type
_entity.pdbx_description
1 polymer ?
#
loop_
_entity_poly.entity_id
_entity_poly.type
_entity_poly.pdbx_seq_one_letter_code
_entity_poly.pdbx_strand_id
1 'polypeptide(L)'
;MGYLATILKRVTPSSNNFVEGENPKIVALKKNDPWGIMMTITAMFVVFMALLTLFIAFKFTGKTAKWLTKRKAIESGKTLAGDEDHELSGEVLAAISAAIHDMSQDMHDVESTILTIDEVKRNYSPWSSKIYSLRQLPK
;
A
#
# COMPACT_ATOMS: atom_id res chain seq x y z
N MET A 1 70.59 -7.60 4.77
CA MET A 1 70.23 -9.00 4.46
C MET A 1 68.73 -9.12 4.72
N GLY A 2 67.99 -9.57 3.71
CA GLY A 2 66.59 -9.19 3.45
C GLY A 2 65.59 -9.47 4.57
N TYR A 3 64.67 -8.53 4.74
CA TYR A 3 63.47 -8.71 5.56
C TYR A 3 62.54 -9.70 4.85
N LEU A 4 62.38 -10.90 5.43
CA LEU A 4 61.46 -11.91 4.92
C LEU A 4 60.03 -11.49 5.30
N ALA A 5 59.24 -11.11 4.31
CA ALA A 5 57.80 -10.94 4.49
C ALA A 5 57.19 -12.29 4.88
N THR A 6 56.72 -12.42 6.12
CA THR A 6 56.01 -13.61 6.59
C THR A 6 54.62 -13.65 5.96
N ILE A 7 54.30 -14.70 5.21
CA ILE A 7 52.96 -14.92 4.67
C ILE A 7 52.03 -15.24 5.85
N LEU A 8 51.19 -14.28 6.23
CA LEU A 8 50.23 -14.46 7.31
C LEU A 8 49.02 -15.25 6.81
N LYS A 9 48.58 -16.26 7.59
CA LYS A 9 47.37 -17.05 7.31
C LYS A 9 46.07 -16.21 7.27
N ARG A 10 46.13 -14.95 7.76
CA ARG A 10 44.99 -14.04 7.90
C ARG A 10 45.38 -12.64 7.46
N VAL A 11 44.47 -11.94 6.78
CA VAL A 11 44.63 -10.56 6.27
C VAL A 11 44.59 -9.48 7.36
N THR A 12 44.35 -9.84 8.62
CA THR A 12 44.39 -8.90 9.76
C THR A 12 44.79 -9.67 11.03
N PRO A 13 45.95 -9.39 11.64
CA PRO A 13 46.52 -10.22 12.70
C PRO A 13 45.78 -10.20 14.05
N SER A 14 44.78 -9.33 14.24
CA SER A 14 44.08 -9.13 15.53
C SER A 14 42.55 -9.09 15.44
N SER A 15 41.95 -9.46 14.30
CA SER A 15 40.48 -9.45 14.19
C SER A 15 39.85 -10.73 14.76
N ASN A 16 38.89 -10.57 15.68
CA ASN A 16 38.06 -11.67 16.23
C ASN A 16 36.97 -12.14 15.23
N ASN A 17 36.80 -11.45 14.10
CA ASN A 17 35.86 -11.83 13.05
C ASN A 17 36.49 -12.86 12.10
N PHE A 18 36.88 -14.02 12.63
CA PHE A 18 37.17 -15.16 11.77
C PHE A 18 35.85 -15.80 11.35
N VAL A 19 35.62 -15.92 10.04
CA VAL A 19 34.72 -16.98 9.57
C VAL A 19 35.57 -18.26 9.59
N GLU A 20 35.66 -18.87 10.77
CA GLU A 20 36.43 -20.08 11.03
C GLU A 20 35.79 -21.25 10.28
N GLY A 21 36.30 -21.53 9.08
CA GLY A 21 35.91 -22.68 8.27
C GLY A 21 34.62 -22.49 7.48
N GLU A 22 34.57 -23.16 6.34
CA GLU A 22 33.32 -23.32 5.60
C GLU A 22 32.27 -23.95 6.53
N ASN A 23 31.06 -23.40 6.56
CA ASN A 23 30.00 -23.95 7.41
C ASN A 23 29.74 -25.41 7.00
N PRO A 24 29.87 -26.38 7.91
CA PRO A 24 29.76 -27.80 7.58
C PRO A 24 28.41 -28.14 6.93
N LYS A 25 27.35 -27.38 7.22
CA LYS A 25 26.04 -27.54 6.58
C LYS A 25 26.06 -27.16 5.10
N ILE A 26 26.76 -26.09 4.75
CA ILE A 26 26.87 -25.63 3.36
C ILE A 26 27.77 -26.57 2.55
N VAL A 27 28.84 -27.08 3.16
CA VAL A 27 29.71 -28.10 2.54
C VAL A 27 28.96 -29.42 2.32
N ALA A 28 28.18 -29.87 3.31
CA ALA A 28 27.31 -31.03 3.18
C ALA A 28 26.23 -30.83 2.12
N LEU A 29 25.64 -29.63 2.03
CA LEU A 29 24.65 -29.28 1.02
C LEU A 29 25.27 -29.34 -0.39
N LYS A 30 26.45 -28.75 -0.59
CA LYS A 30 27.19 -28.79 -1.86
C LYS A 30 27.60 -30.20 -2.26
N LYS A 31 27.92 -31.07 -1.29
CA LYS A 31 28.24 -32.48 -1.53
C LYS A 31 27.00 -33.30 -1.92
N ASN A 32 25.87 -33.05 -1.26
CA ASN A 32 24.64 -33.82 -1.44
C ASN A 32 23.81 -33.35 -2.64
N ASP A 33 23.86 -32.06 -2.98
CA ASP A 33 23.19 -31.47 -4.14
C ASP A 33 24.17 -30.57 -4.93
N PRO A 34 25.08 -31.15 -5.72
CA PRO A 34 26.08 -30.39 -6.47
C PRO A 34 25.49 -29.50 -7.57
N TRP A 35 24.30 -29.84 -8.08
CA TRP A 35 23.61 -29.10 -9.14
C TRP A 35 22.53 -28.15 -8.61
N GLY A 36 22.18 -28.22 -7.32
CA GLY A 36 21.17 -27.34 -6.70
C GLY A 36 19.72 -27.66 -7.09
N ILE A 37 19.45 -28.85 -7.61
CA ILE A 37 18.11 -29.23 -8.09
C ILE A 37 17.13 -29.31 -6.92
N MET A 38 17.55 -29.90 -5.79
CA MET A 38 16.68 -30.06 -4.63
C MET A 38 16.39 -28.71 -3.97
N MET A 39 17.37 -27.81 -3.96
CA MET A 39 17.19 -26.45 -3.46
C MET A 39 16.18 -25.65 -4.30
N THR A 40 16.26 -25.75 -5.63
CA THR A 40 15.35 -25.00 -6.53
C THR A 40 13.92 -25.55 -6.50
N ILE A 41 13.75 -26.87 -6.51
CA ILE A 41 12.42 -27.51 -6.44
C ILE A 41 11.72 -27.16 -5.12
N THR A 42 12.43 -27.24 -3.99
CA THR A 42 11.83 -26.91 -2.68
C THR A 42 11.46 -25.43 -2.58
N ALA A 43 12.32 -24.53 -3.08
CA ALA A 43 12.01 -23.10 -3.14
C ALA A 43 10.77 -22.82 -4.00
N MET A 44 10.69 -23.41 -5.19
CA MET A 44 9.55 -23.24 -6.10
C MET A 44 8.26 -23.80 -5.49
N PHE A 45 8.32 -25.00 -4.88
CA PHE A 45 7.18 -25.64 -4.24
C PHE A 45 6.59 -24.80 -3.10
N VAL A 46 7.45 -24.22 -2.25
CA VAL A 46 7.01 -23.34 -1.15
C VAL A 46 6.28 -22.10 -1.68
N VAL A 47 6.77 -21.48 -2.76
CA VAL A 47 6.12 -20.33 -3.39
C VAL A 47 4.74 -20.71 -3.92
N PHE A 48 4.61 -21.84 -4.62
CA PHE A 48 3.32 -22.35 -5.08
C PHE A 48 2.35 -22.63 -3.93
N MET A 49 2.83 -23.26 -2.85
CA MET A 49 2.01 -23.52 -1.65
C MET A 49 1.56 -22.24 -0.95
N ALA A 50 2.41 -21.22 -0.90
CA ALA A 50 2.05 -19.92 -0.33
C ALA A 50 0.92 -19.25 -1.13
N LEU A 51 1.04 -19.22 -2.47
CA LEU A 51 0.00 -18.67 -3.35
C LEU A 51 -1.31 -19.47 -3.27
N LEU A 52 -1.22 -20.81 -3.23
CA LEU A 52 -2.39 -21.67 -3.08
C LEU A 52 -3.11 -21.44 -1.75
N THR A 53 -2.35 -21.32 -0.66
CA THR A 53 -2.91 -21.03 0.67
C THR A 53 -3.62 -19.69 0.68
N LEU A 54 -3.01 -18.66 0.08
CA LEU A 54 -3.61 -17.33 -0.05
C LEU A 54 -4.90 -17.36 -0.88
N PHE A 55 -4.92 -18.10 -2.00
CA PHE A 55 -6.12 -18.30 -2.82
C PHE A 55 -7.26 -18.95 -2.02
N ILE A 56 -6.94 -20.01 -1.26
CA ILE A 56 -7.91 -20.69 -0.41
C ILE A 56 -8.46 -19.73 0.66
N ALA A 57 -7.59 -18.95 1.31
CA ALA A 57 -8.00 -17.96 2.30
C ALA A 57 -8.98 -16.94 1.72
N PHE A 58 -8.70 -16.35 0.54
CA PHE A 58 -9.63 -15.42 -0.10
C PHE A 58 -10.96 -16.07 -0.48
N LYS A 59 -10.95 -17.33 -0.94
CA LYS A 59 -12.18 -18.06 -1.25
C LYS A 59 -13.05 -18.29 -0.01
N PHE A 60 -12.44 -18.61 1.12
CA PHE A 60 -13.16 -18.74 2.40
C PHE A 60 -13.70 -17.39 2.90
N THR A 61 -12.91 -16.33 2.83
CA THR A 61 -13.35 -14.97 3.19
C THR A 61 -14.53 -14.51 2.33
N GLY A 62 -14.51 -14.77 1.01
CA GLY A 62 -15.63 -14.43 0.13
C GLY A 62 -16.92 -15.18 0.47
N LYS A 63 -16.82 -16.48 0.77
CA LYS A 63 -17.98 -17.29 1.18
C LYS A 63 -18.54 -16.86 2.54
N THR A 64 -17.68 -16.61 3.52
CA THR A 64 -18.09 -16.18 4.87
C THR A 64 -18.72 -14.78 4.85
N ALA A 65 -18.19 -13.86 4.06
CA ALA A 65 -18.78 -12.53 3.87
C ALA A 65 -20.20 -12.62 3.27
N LYS A 66 -20.40 -13.39 2.18
CA LYS A 66 -21.74 -13.60 1.59
C LYS A 66 -22.71 -14.21 2.62
N TRP A 67 -22.26 -15.17 3.43
CA TRP A 67 -23.10 -15.80 4.45
C TRP A 67 -23.50 -14.84 5.59
N LEU A 68 -22.55 -14.03 6.09
CA LEU A 68 -22.83 -13.02 7.12
C LEU A 68 -23.79 -11.95 6.61
N THR A 69 -23.63 -11.49 5.37
CA THR A 69 -24.52 -10.52 4.75
C THR A 69 -25.92 -11.07 4.56
N LYS A 70 -26.07 -12.32 4.08
CA LYS A 70 -27.38 -12.99 3.98
C LYS A 70 -28.08 -13.06 5.35
N ARG A 71 -27.34 -13.43 6.41
CA ARG A 71 -27.89 -13.46 7.78
C ARG A 71 -28.35 -12.10 8.29
N LYS A 72 -27.53 -11.06 8.12
CA LYS A 72 -27.87 -9.69 8.54
C LYS A 72 -29.06 -9.12 7.77
N ALA A 73 -29.21 -9.46 6.48
CA ALA A 73 -30.34 -9.03 5.66
C ALA A 73 -31.68 -9.68 6.08
N ILE A 74 -31.63 -10.94 6.51
CA ILE A 74 -32.81 -11.63 7.05
C ILE A 74 -33.21 -11.04 8.41
N GLU A 75 -32.22 -10.73 9.26
CA GLU A 75 -32.46 -10.16 10.60
C GLU A 75 -32.98 -8.72 10.56
N SER A 76 -32.64 -7.93 9.53
CA SER A 76 -33.17 -6.58 9.33
C SER A 76 -34.58 -6.53 8.74
N GLY A 77 -35.25 -7.68 8.59
CA GLY A 77 -36.65 -7.75 8.15
C GLY A 77 -36.88 -7.35 6.69
N LYS A 78 -35.83 -7.15 5.90
CA LYS A 78 -35.95 -6.96 4.46
C LYS A 78 -36.29 -8.31 3.85
N THR A 79 -37.58 -8.58 3.64
CA THR A 79 -38.03 -9.74 2.88
C THR A 79 -37.29 -9.70 1.55
N LEU A 80 -36.37 -10.63 1.36
CA LEU A 80 -35.76 -10.94 0.07
C LEU A 80 -36.87 -11.56 -0.77
N ALA A 81 -37.78 -10.72 -1.26
CA ALA A 81 -38.73 -11.10 -2.29
C ALA A 81 -37.90 -11.44 -3.51
N GLY A 82 -37.95 -12.69 -3.93
CA GLY A 82 -37.25 -13.18 -5.10
C GLY A 82 -35.94 -13.85 -4.74
N ASP A 83 -36.01 -15.17 -4.61
CA ASP A 83 -34.95 -16.09 -4.98
C ASP A 83 -34.63 -15.92 -6.48
N GLU A 84 -34.06 -14.79 -6.85
CA GLU A 84 -33.46 -14.62 -8.15
C GLU A 84 -32.01 -14.24 -7.91
N ASP A 85 -31.15 -15.24 -8.15
CA ASP A 85 -29.71 -15.15 -8.32
C ASP A 85 -29.36 -14.21 -9.47
N HIS A 86 -29.79 -12.96 -9.41
CA HIS A 86 -29.15 -11.87 -10.14
C HIS A 86 -27.84 -11.60 -9.42
N GLU A 87 -26.89 -12.53 -9.57
CA GLU A 87 -25.47 -12.29 -9.34
C GLU A 87 -25.03 -11.29 -10.42
N LEU A 88 -25.54 -10.05 -10.30
CA LEU A 88 -25.20 -8.97 -11.19
C LEU A 88 -23.68 -8.83 -11.13
N SER A 89 -23.04 -9.00 -12.29
CA SER A 89 -21.59 -8.88 -12.41
C SER A 89 -21.15 -7.56 -11.76
N GLY A 90 -20.01 -7.58 -11.07
CA GLY A 90 -19.45 -6.39 -10.44
C GLY A 90 -19.30 -5.22 -11.41
N GLU A 91 -19.13 -5.51 -12.70
CA GLU A 91 -19.10 -4.54 -13.79
C GLU A 91 -20.44 -3.83 -13.98
N VAL A 92 -21.55 -4.59 -13.97
CA VAL A 92 -22.91 -4.05 -14.10
C VAL A 92 -23.25 -3.19 -12.88
N LEU A 93 -22.89 -3.65 -11.68
CA LEU A 93 -23.08 -2.88 -10.45
C LEU A 93 -22.22 -1.60 -10.45
N ALA A 94 -20.98 -1.65 -10.94
CA ALA A 94 -20.13 -0.49 -11.08
C ALA A 94 -20.70 0.50 -12.11
N ALA A 95 -21.21 0.02 -13.25
CA ALA A 95 -21.85 0.84 -14.26
C ALA A 95 -23.12 1.52 -13.73
N ILE A 96 -23.98 0.78 -13.02
CA ILE A 96 -25.18 1.33 -12.37
C ILE A 96 -24.77 2.38 -11.33
N SER A 97 -23.77 2.08 -10.48
CA SER A 97 -23.27 3.03 -9.48
C SER A 97 -22.69 4.29 -10.12
N ALA A 98 -21.97 4.16 -11.23
CA ALA A 98 -21.40 5.28 -11.97
C ALA A 98 -22.51 6.14 -12.59
N ALA A 99 -23.53 5.52 -13.19
CA ALA A 99 -24.69 6.23 -13.74
C ALA A 99 -25.48 6.99 -12.66
N ILE A 100 -25.71 6.37 -11.50
CA ILE A 100 -26.35 7.04 -10.36
C ILE A 100 -25.48 8.20 -9.85
N HIS A 101 -24.16 7.98 -9.74
CA HIS A 101 -23.24 9.02 -9.30
C HIS A 101 -23.25 10.22 -10.26
N ASP A 102 -23.16 9.98 -11.56
CA ASP A 102 -23.22 11.02 -12.59
C ASP A 102 -24.53 11.83 -12.51
N MET A 103 -25.66 11.14 -12.39
CA MET A 103 -26.98 11.77 -12.23
C MET A 103 -27.11 12.56 -10.93
N SER A 104 -26.41 12.15 -9.85
CA SER A 104 -26.38 12.88 -8.58
C SER A 104 -25.45 14.09 -8.59
N GLN A 105 -24.41 14.09 -9.44
CA GLN A 105 -23.46 15.19 -9.57
C GLN A 105 -24.00 16.32 -10.47
N ASP A 106 -24.94 16.02 -11.37
CA ASP A 106 -25.63 17.02 -12.20
C ASP A 106 -26.66 17.87 -11.41
N MET A 107 -26.86 17.57 -10.12
CA MET A 107 -27.63 18.40 -9.18
C MET A 107 -26.76 19.47 -8.50
N HIS A 108 -25.82 20.08 -9.23
CA HIS A 108 -25.13 21.27 -8.73
C HIS A 108 -26.14 22.33 -8.27
N ASP A 109 -25.87 22.88 -7.08
CA ASP A 109 -26.67 23.91 -6.42
C ASP A 109 -27.04 24.99 -7.44
N VAL A 110 -28.34 25.21 -7.64
CA VAL A 110 -28.87 26.43 -8.26
C VAL A 110 -28.43 27.58 -7.37
N GLU A 111 -27.25 28.13 -7.66
CA GLU A 111 -26.71 29.27 -6.95
C GLU A 111 -27.70 30.42 -7.12
N SER A 112 -28.31 30.87 -6.02
CA SER A 112 -29.09 32.10 -6.04
C SER A 112 -28.13 33.23 -6.41
N THR A 113 -28.29 33.81 -7.60
CA THR A 113 -27.50 34.93 -8.13
C THR A 113 -27.72 36.21 -7.32
N ILE A 114 -27.37 36.18 -6.03
CA ILE A 114 -27.43 37.30 -5.10
C ILE A 114 -26.02 37.49 -4.57
N LEU A 115 -25.27 38.35 -5.26
CA LEU A 115 -23.95 38.79 -4.82
C LEU A 115 -24.11 39.87 -3.75
N THR A 116 -24.08 39.49 -2.47
CA THR A 116 -24.00 40.47 -1.37
C THR A 116 -22.55 40.91 -1.20
N ILE A 117 -22.18 41.99 -1.87
CA ILE A 117 -20.87 42.63 -1.71
C ILE A 117 -20.94 43.53 -0.46
N ASP A 118 -20.26 43.13 0.60
CA ASP A 118 -20.05 44.00 1.77
C ASP A 118 -18.88 44.95 1.48
N GLU A 119 -19.18 46.26 1.40
CA GLU A 119 -18.15 47.27 1.19
C GLU A 119 -17.30 47.37 2.47
N VAL A 120 -16.15 46.70 2.46
CA VAL A 120 -15.17 46.81 3.55
C VAL A 120 -14.62 48.24 3.56
N LYS A 121 -15.22 49.13 4.35
CA LYS A 121 -14.63 50.43 4.68
C LYS A 121 -13.29 50.19 5.35
N ARG A 122 -12.22 50.28 4.57
CA ARG A 122 -10.83 50.18 5.05
C ARG A 122 -10.53 51.43 5.88
N ASN A 123 -10.95 51.45 7.14
CA ASN A 123 -10.53 52.50 8.08
C ASN A 123 -9.01 52.51 8.11
N TYR A 124 -8.41 53.64 7.73
CA TYR A 124 -6.96 53.80 7.69
C TYR A 124 -6.39 53.51 9.09
N SER A 125 -5.63 52.42 9.21
CA SER A 125 -4.92 52.07 10.44
C SER A 125 -3.45 52.45 10.30
N PRO A 126 -2.92 53.32 11.18
CA PRO A 126 -1.51 53.71 11.15
C PRO A 126 -0.55 52.51 11.28
N TRP A 127 -0.99 51.44 11.95
CA TRP A 127 -0.20 50.23 12.25
C TRP A 127 0.14 49.38 11.02
N SER A 128 -0.71 49.39 9.98
CA SER A 128 -0.53 48.62 8.74
C SER A 128 -0.23 49.52 7.54
N SER A 129 0.22 50.75 7.78
CA SER A 129 0.42 51.70 6.68
C SER A 129 1.75 51.49 5.97
N LYS A 130 1.69 51.25 4.65
CA LYS A 130 2.85 50.92 3.81
C LYS A 130 3.88 52.05 3.73
N ILE A 131 3.49 53.28 4.05
CA ILE A 131 4.34 54.48 4.07
C ILE A 131 5.52 54.35 5.03
N TYR A 132 5.38 53.66 6.16
CA TYR A 132 6.48 53.45 7.10
C TYR A 132 7.45 52.34 6.67
N SER A 133 7.07 51.52 5.69
CA SER A 133 7.89 50.42 5.15
C SER A 133 8.71 50.85 3.92
N LEU A 134 8.50 52.05 3.38
CA LEU A 134 9.23 52.52 2.21
C LEU A 134 10.51 53.24 2.63
N ARG A 135 11.64 52.86 2.01
CA ARG A 135 12.95 53.47 2.26
C ARG A 135 12.98 54.89 1.67
N GLN A 136 13.29 55.88 2.50
CA GLN A 136 13.48 57.25 2.04
C GLN A 136 14.80 57.37 1.26
N LEU A 137 14.74 58.01 0.09
CA LEU A 137 15.92 58.26 -0.74
C LEU A 137 16.70 59.45 -0.15
N PRO A 138 18.03 59.35 -0.04
CA PRO A 138 18.86 60.43 0.49
C PRO A 138 18.85 61.64 -0.45
N LYS A 139 18.92 62.83 0.13
CA LYS A 139 18.95 64.11 -0.59
C LYS A 139 20.37 64.56 -0.87
#